data_AF-A0A7C3BW88-F1
#
_entry.id   AF-A0A7C3BW88-F1
#
_cell.length_a   1.000
_cell.length_b   1.000
_cell.length_c   1.000
_cell.angle_alpha   90.00
_cell.angle_beta   90.00
_cell.angle_gamma   90.00
#
_symmetry.space_group_name_H-M   'P 1'
#
loop_
_entity.id
_entity.type
_entity.pdbx_description
1 polymer ?
#
loop_
_entity_poly.entity_id
_entity_poly.type
_entity_poly.pdbx_seq_one_letter_code
_entity_poly.pdbx_strand_id
1 'polypeptide(L)'
;MSRFMRRLRKSFRYGEKGFTLIELLVVVAILGVLAAVAIPAVAKFIGRGETEAALTELANVQVAATAAVAEGTIGVCAVETDEIIEALGSGGDPDETGTYLINDTEYQYNVNAEGHVTPGTGHPLA
;
A
#
# COMPACT_ATOMS: atom_id res chain seq x y z
N MET A 1 64.26 0.93 32.65
CA MET A 1 63.69 1.09 31.29
C MET A 1 62.25 1.60 31.35
N SER A 2 61.99 2.81 31.87
CA SER A 2 60.59 3.32 32.04
C SER A 2 60.45 4.84 31.86
N ARG A 3 61.47 5.53 31.33
CA ARG A 3 61.40 6.97 31.02
C ARG A 3 61.07 7.27 29.55
N PHE A 4 60.54 6.30 28.80
CA PHE A 4 60.35 6.44 27.36
C PHE A 4 58.94 6.91 26.94
N MET A 5 57.89 6.66 27.73
CA MET A 5 56.53 6.85 27.22
C MET A 5 55.70 7.92 27.96
N ARG A 6 56.35 8.91 28.60
CA ARG A 6 55.64 10.07 29.18
C ARG A 6 55.38 11.21 28.17
N ARG A 7 55.62 10.97 26.87
CA ARG A 7 55.50 11.99 25.79
C ARG A 7 54.37 11.76 24.79
N LEU A 8 53.47 10.80 25.00
CA LEU A 8 52.34 10.53 24.08
C LEU A 8 50.97 10.97 24.65
N ARG A 9 50.92 12.11 25.35
CA ARG A 9 49.65 12.79 25.66
C ARG A 9 49.72 14.26 25.26
N LYS A 10 50.00 14.51 24.00
CA LYS A 10 49.94 15.85 23.40
C LYS A 10 49.26 15.73 22.03
N SER A 11 48.23 16.55 21.81
CA SER A 11 47.16 16.47 20.78
C SER A 11 46.09 15.44 21.14
N PHE A 12 44.84 15.77 21.47
CA PHE A 12 43.98 16.88 21.04
C PHE A 12 43.45 17.67 22.23
N ARG A 13 43.89 18.92 22.39
CA ARG A 13 43.10 19.95 23.08
C ARG A 13 43.16 21.20 22.21
N TYR A 14 42.57 21.08 21.02
CA TYR A 14 42.12 22.24 20.25
C TYR A 14 40.66 22.43 20.66
N GLY A 15 40.29 23.66 21.03
CA GLY A 15 39.03 23.97 21.71
C GLY A 15 37.81 23.32 21.07
N GLU A 16 37.27 22.31 21.73
CA GLU A 16 35.96 21.75 21.43
C GLU A 16 34.92 22.75 21.95
N LYS A 17 34.61 23.75 21.11
CA LYS A 17 33.41 24.56 21.29
C LYS A 17 32.22 23.61 21.08
N GLY A 18 31.68 23.09 22.17
CA GLY A 18 30.46 22.30 22.15
C GLY A 18 29.32 23.11 21.55
N PHE A 19 28.40 22.41 20.87
CA PHE A 19 27.17 22.99 20.33
C PHE A 19 26.41 23.67 21.47
N THR A 20 25.96 24.90 21.26
CA THR A 20 25.19 25.61 22.29
C THR A 20 23.78 25.03 22.37
N LEU A 21 23.19 24.98 23.56
CA LEU A 21 21.79 24.54 23.72
C LEU A 21 20.82 25.41 22.90
N ILE A 22 21.15 26.68 22.71
CA ILE A 22 20.37 27.61 21.89
C ILE A 22 20.47 27.30 20.40
N GLU A 23 21.64 26.91 19.89
CA GLU A 23 21.77 26.44 18.50
C GLU A 23 20.91 25.20 18.27
N LEU A 24 20.94 24.25 19.20
CA LEU A 24 20.16 23.03 19.07
C LEU A 24 18.65 23.34 19.11
N LEU A 25 18.23 24.27 19.98
CA LEU A 25 16.84 24.70 20.12
C LEU A 25 16.30 25.34 18.82
N VAL A 26 17.07 26.21 18.18
CA VAL A 26 16.65 26.85 16.92
C VAL A 26 16.58 25.83 15.79
N VAL A 27 17.50 24.86 15.73
CA VAL A 27 17.50 23.81 14.71
C VAL A 27 16.26 22.93 14.83
N VAL A 28 15.92 22.45 16.03
CA VAL A 28 14.70 21.63 16.21
C VAL A 28 13.43 22.44 15.99
N ALA A 29 13.43 23.74 16.28
CA ALA A 29 12.30 24.62 15.98
C ALA A 29 12.06 24.72 14.46
N ILE A 30 13.11 24.95 13.66
CA ILE A 30 13.00 24.99 12.20
C ILE A 30 12.62 23.62 11.64
N LEU A 31 13.25 22.54 12.11
CA LEU A 31 12.90 21.17 11.71
C LEU A 31 11.44 20.83 12.04
N GLY A 32 10.91 21.31 13.17
CA GLY A 32 9.51 21.14 13.54
C GLY A 32 8.55 21.82 12.56
N VAL A 33 8.85 23.05 12.14
CA VAL A 33 8.04 23.77 11.13
C VAL A 33 8.10 23.07 9.77
N LEU A 34 9.28 22.63 9.34
CA LEU A 34 9.44 21.89 8.09
C LEU A 34 8.71 20.55 8.12
N ALA A 35 8.82 19.80 9.21
CA ALA A 35 8.16 18.51 9.39
C ALA A 35 6.63 18.63 9.36
N ALA A 36 6.07 19.70 9.96
CA ALA A 36 4.63 19.93 9.98
C ALA A 36 4.01 20.05 8.57
N VAL A 37 4.76 20.59 7.60
CA VAL A 37 4.29 20.71 6.19
C VAL A 37 4.71 19.48 5.37
N ALA A 38 5.92 18.97 5.58
CA ALA A 38 6.47 17.88 4.78
C ALA A 38 5.77 16.54 5.01
N ILE A 39 5.46 16.20 6.27
CA ILE A 39 4.85 14.91 6.63
C ILE A 39 3.50 14.69 5.92
N PRO A 40 2.50 15.59 6.01
CA PRO A 40 1.22 15.37 5.34
C PRO A 40 1.34 15.40 3.80
N ALA A 41 2.27 16.18 3.26
CA ALA A 41 2.51 16.23 1.82
C ALA A 41 3.07 14.91 1.27
N VAL A 42 4.06 14.34 1.96
CA VAL A 42 4.66 13.04 1.59
C VAL A 42 3.67 11.90 1.76
N ALA A 43 2.89 11.88 2.85
CA ALA A 43 1.85 10.87 3.06
C ALA A 43 0.81 10.85 1.92
N LYS A 44 0.37 12.04 1.47
CA LYS A 44 -0.52 12.16 0.31
C LYS A 44 0.14 11.70 -0.99
N PHE A 45 1.41 12.01 -1.19
CA PHE A 45 2.14 11.58 -2.39
C PHE A 45 2.25 10.05 -2.47
N ILE A 46 2.58 9.40 -1.35
CA ILE A 46 2.65 7.93 -1.27
C ILE A 46 1.28 7.31 -1.54
N GLY A 47 0.23 7.77 -0.87
CA GLY A 47 -1.13 7.24 -1.07
C GLY A 47 -1.63 7.39 -2.51
N ARG A 48 -1.30 8.51 -3.18
CA ARG A 48 -1.56 8.66 -4.62
C ARG A 48 -0.78 7.65 -5.45
N GLY A 49 0.49 7.43 -5.13
CA GLY A 49 1.31 6.41 -5.80
C GLY A 49 0.72 5.01 -5.69
N GLU A 50 0.20 4.63 -4.52
CA GLU A 50 -0.49 3.36 -4.30
C GLU A 50 -1.76 3.24 -5.15
N THR A 51 -2.59 4.29 -5.20
CA THR A 51 -3.79 4.29 -6.04
C THR A 51 -3.47 4.19 -7.53
N GLU A 52 -2.47 4.91 -8.01
CA GLU A 52 -2.06 4.87 -9.43
C GLU A 52 -1.45 3.50 -9.79
N ALA A 53 -0.72 2.87 -8.87
CA ALA A 53 -0.21 1.52 -9.04
C ALA A 53 -1.36 0.50 -9.15
N ALA A 54 -2.35 0.57 -8.27
CA ALA A 54 -3.53 -0.28 -8.33
C ALA A 54 -4.33 -0.10 -9.63
N LEU A 55 -4.51 1.15 -10.09
CA LEU A 55 -5.16 1.43 -11.38
C LEU A 55 -4.38 0.86 -12.56
N THR A 56 -3.05 0.93 -12.52
CA THR A 56 -2.18 0.35 -13.55
C THR A 56 -2.28 -1.17 -13.57
N GLU A 57 -2.31 -1.80 -12.39
CA GLU A 57 -2.50 -3.25 -12.26
C GLU A 57 -3.86 -3.69 -12.80
N LEU A 58 -4.93 -2.97 -12.44
CA LEU A 58 -6.28 -3.21 -12.97
C LEU A 58 -6.31 -3.10 -14.51
N ALA A 59 -5.68 -2.08 -15.08
CA ALA A 59 -5.59 -1.90 -16.52
C ALA A 59 -4.85 -3.07 -17.20
N ASN A 60 -3.77 -3.56 -16.59
CA ASN A 60 -3.04 -4.73 -17.10
C ASN A 60 -3.90 -5.99 -17.06
N VAL A 61 -4.63 -6.23 -15.97
CA VAL A 61 -5.57 -7.36 -15.85
C VAL A 61 -6.68 -7.25 -16.88
N GLN A 62 -7.25 -6.06 -17.08
CA GLN A 62 -8.27 -5.83 -18.09
C GLN A 62 -7.77 -6.16 -19.50
N VAL A 63 -6.56 -5.71 -19.87
CA VAL A 63 -5.96 -6.04 -21.17
C VAL A 63 -5.76 -7.55 -21.29
N ALA A 64 -5.19 -8.21 -20.28
CA ALA A 64 -4.99 -9.65 -20.29
C ALA A 64 -6.31 -10.43 -20.41
N ALA A 65 -7.35 -10.01 -19.70
CA ALA A 65 -8.68 -10.59 -19.80
C ALA A 65 -9.27 -10.41 -21.21
N THR A 66 -9.21 -9.21 -21.78
CA THR A 66 -9.71 -8.97 -23.14
C THR A 66 -8.96 -9.79 -24.20
N ALA A 67 -7.66 -10.00 -24.03
CA ALA A 67 -6.86 -10.86 -24.90
C ALA A 67 -7.28 -12.33 -24.75
N ALA A 68 -7.46 -12.83 -23.53
CA ALA A 68 -7.90 -14.20 -23.27
C ALA A 68 -9.31 -14.48 -23.82
N VAL A 69 -10.19 -13.48 -23.81
CA VAL A 69 -11.51 -13.56 -24.47
C VAL A 69 -11.36 -13.63 -25.99
N ALA A 70 -10.49 -12.81 -26.58
CA ALA A 70 -10.24 -12.81 -28.02
C ALA A 70 -9.59 -14.14 -28.51
N GLU A 71 -8.75 -14.74 -27.69
CA GLU A 71 -8.12 -16.05 -27.93
C GLU A 71 -9.10 -17.23 -27.70
N GLY A 72 -10.27 -16.98 -27.12
CA GLY A 72 -11.26 -18.01 -26.79
C GLY A 72 -10.88 -18.87 -25.58
N THR A 73 -9.88 -18.44 -24.81
CA THR A 73 -9.36 -19.14 -23.62
C THR A 73 -10.25 -18.92 -22.40
N ILE A 74 -11.00 -17.82 -22.38
CA ILE A 74 -12.06 -17.52 -21.41
C ILE A 74 -13.36 -17.25 -22.18
N GLY A 75 -14.42 -17.98 -21.86
CA GLY A 75 -15.74 -17.74 -22.44
C GLY A 75 -16.41 -16.54 -21.78
N VAL A 76 -16.77 -15.52 -22.58
CA VAL A 76 -17.70 -14.48 -22.13
C VAL A 76 -19.11 -14.95 -22.44
N CYS A 77 -19.87 -15.26 -21.40
CA CYS A 77 -21.31 -15.38 -21.54
C CYS A 77 -21.86 -13.96 -21.73
N ALA A 78 -22.60 -13.72 -22.82
CA ALA A 78 -23.39 -12.50 -22.94
C ALA A 78 -24.47 -12.56 -21.85
N VAL A 79 -24.32 -11.73 -20.81
CA VAL A 79 -25.34 -11.53 -19.78
C VAL A 79 -26.17 -10.34 -20.24
N GLU A 80 -27.49 -10.50 -20.33
CA GLU A 80 -28.37 -9.38 -20.64
C GLU A 80 -28.27 -8.33 -19.53
N THR A 81 -28.30 -7.04 -19.91
CA THR A 81 -27.94 -5.93 -19.01
C THR A 81 -28.79 -5.84 -17.73
N ASP A 82 -29.98 -6.46 -17.72
CA ASP A 82 -30.87 -6.49 -16.56
C ASP A 82 -30.40 -7.47 -15.46
N GLU A 83 -29.55 -8.45 -15.77
CA GLU A 83 -28.99 -9.41 -14.79
C GLU A 83 -27.65 -8.94 -14.21
N ILE A 84 -27.00 -7.93 -14.82
CA ILE A 84 -25.69 -7.42 -14.37
C ILE A 84 -25.81 -6.64 -13.06
N ILE A 85 -26.95 -6.01 -12.78
CA ILE A 85 -27.17 -5.31 -11.51
C ILE A 85 -27.15 -6.30 -10.33
N GLU A 86 -27.61 -7.53 -10.54
CA GLU A 86 -27.56 -8.60 -9.54
C GLU A 86 -26.18 -9.30 -9.51
N ALA A 87 -25.54 -9.55 -10.67
CA ALA A 87 -24.27 -10.28 -10.72
C ALA A 87 -23.03 -9.43 -10.39
N LEU A 88 -23.07 -8.10 -10.59
CA LEU A 88 -21.99 -7.16 -10.22
C LEU A 88 -22.34 -6.31 -8.98
N GLY A 89 -23.32 -6.75 -8.18
CA GLY A 89 -23.55 -6.22 -6.83
C GLY A 89 -23.96 -4.74 -6.80
N SER A 90 -24.85 -4.30 -7.69
CA SER A 90 -25.55 -3.02 -7.50
C SER A 90 -26.79 -3.22 -6.63
N GLY A 91 -26.59 -3.74 -5.42
CA GLY A 91 -27.68 -3.92 -4.46
C GLY A 91 -27.41 -4.91 -3.34
N GLY A 92 -26.21 -5.50 -3.25
CA GLY A 92 -25.87 -6.30 -2.09
C GLY A 92 -25.79 -5.40 -0.87
N ASP A 93 -26.51 -5.74 0.19
CA ASP A 93 -26.33 -5.09 1.48
C ASP A 93 -24.82 -5.11 1.81
N PRO A 94 -24.24 -4.05 2.42
CA PRO A 94 -22.79 -3.93 2.67
C PRO A 94 -22.18 -4.98 3.64
N ASP A 95 -22.87 -6.08 3.86
CA ASP A 95 -22.49 -7.26 4.65
C ASP A 95 -22.95 -8.57 3.97
N GLU A 96 -23.36 -8.55 2.69
CA GLU A 96 -23.83 -9.72 1.97
C GLU A 96 -22.65 -10.55 1.44
N THR A 97 -22.69 -11.85 1.72
CA THR A 97 -21.71 -12.83 1.26
C THR A 97 -22.04 -13.25 -0.18
N GLY A 98 -21.24 -12.82 -1.15
CA GLY A 98 -21.28 -13.30 -2.52
C GLY A 98 -20.48 -14.59 -2.72
N THR A 99 -20.66 -15.28 -3.84
CA THR A 99 -19.88 -16.48 -4.22
C THR A 99 -19.19 -16.32 -5.57
N TYR A 100 -18.04 -16.99 -5.76
CA TYR A 100 -17.33 -17.13 -7.02
C TYR A 100 -16.78 -18.56 -7.17
N LEU A 101 -16.52 -19.03 -8.39
CA LEU A 101 -16.01 -20.38 -8.65
C LEU A 101 -14.54 -20.37 -9.06
N ILE A 102 -13.75 -21.29 -8.51
CA ILE A 102 -12.41 -21.64 -9.03
C ILE A 102 -12.35 -23.17 -9.17
N ASN A 103 -12.10 -23.67 -10.37
CA ASN A 103 -11.94 -25.12 -10.64
C ASN A 103 -13.08 -25.96 -10.01
N ASP A 104 -14.33 -25.59 -10.26
CA ASP A 104 -15.55 -26.21 -9.71
C ASP A 104 -15.65 -26.23 -8.17
N THR A 105 -14.81 -25.42 -7.50
CA THR A 105 -14.92 -25.15 -6.07
C THR A 105 -15.55 -23.78 -5.88
N GLU A 106 -16.63 -23.72 -5.12
CA GLU A 106 -17.31 -22.47 -4.78
C GLU A 106 -16.60 -21.81 -3.60
N TYR A 107 -16.30 -20.53 -3.74
CA TYR A 107 -15.68 -19.69 -2.71
C TYR A 107 -16.62 -18.55 -2.37
N GLN A 108 -16.74 -18.27 -1.08
CA GLN A 108 -17.46 -17.10 -0.59
C GLN A 108 -16.54 -15.88 -0.58
N TYR A 109 -17.12 -14.70 -0.74
CA TYR A 109 -16.47 -13.41 -0.48
C TYR A 109 -17.47 -12.49 0.20
N ASN A 110 -16.98 -11.60 1.06
CA ASN A 110 -17.79 -10.53 1.62
C ASN A 110 -17.30 -9.20 1.08
N VAL A 111 -18.22 -8.28 0.82
CA VAL A 111 -17.92 -6.90 0.48
C VAL A 111 -18.40 -6.03 1.64
N ASN A 112 -17.51 -5.27 2.26
CA ASN A 112 -17.90 -4.34 3.32
C ASN A 112 -18.49 -3.03 2.75
N ALA A 113 -19.02 -2.18 3.62
CA ALA A 113 -19.57 -0.87 3.26
C ALA A 113 -18.59 0.06 2.50
N GLU A 114 -17.29 -0.17 2.64
CA GLU A 114 -16.23 0.57 1.96
C GLU A 114 -15.81 -0.05 0.61
N GLY A 115 -16.46 -1.14 0.17
CA GLY A 115 -16.16 -1.84 -1.08
C GLY A 115 -14.94 -2.76 -1.03
N HIS A 116 -14.41 -3.05 0.16
CA HIS A 116 -13.30 -3.98 0.36
C HIS A 116 -13.81 -5.42 0.34
N VAL A 117 -13.17 -6.25 -0.50
CA VAL A 117 -13.50 -7.67 -0.65
C VAL A 117 -12.65 -8.51 0.31
N THR A 118 -13.28 -9.31 1.17
CA THR A 118 -12.58 -10.31 1.99
C THR A 118 -12.91 -11.73 1.50
N PRO A 119 -11.89 -12.57 1.21
CA PRO A 119 -12.11 -13.94 0.79
C PRO A 119 -12.59 -14.80 1.96
N GLY A 120 -13.61 -15.62 1.70
CA GLY A 120 -14.16 -16.63 2.60
C GLY A 120 -13.57 -18.03 2.34
N THR A 121 -14.12 -19.03 3.02
CA THR A 121 -13.70 -20.43 2.85
C THR A 121 -14.41 -21.10 1.68
N GLY A 122 -13.71 -21.91 0.90
CA GLY A 122 -14.28 -22.63 -0.24
C GLY A 122 -14.92 -23.97 0.13
N HIS A 123 -15.95 -24.36 -0.59
CA HIS A 123 -16.57 -25.69 -0.57
C HIS A 123 -16.60 -26.28 -1.98
N PRO A 124 -16.17 -27.54 -2.18
CA PRO A 124 -16.26 -28.17 -3.50
C PRO A 124 -17.72 -28.42 -3.89
N LEU A 125 -18.04 -28.18 -5.16
CA LEU A 125 -19.35 -28.56 -5.70
C LEU A 125 -19.37 -30.08 -5.94
N ALA A 126 -20.46 -30.73 -5.51
CA ALA A 126 -20.61 -32.19 -5.52
C ALA A 126 -20.77 -32.79 -6.92
#